data_AF-A0A352MXM1-F1
#
_entry.id   AF-A0A352MXM1-F1
#
_cell.length_a   1.000
_cell.length_b   1.000
_cell.length_c   1.000
_cell.angle_alpha   90.00
_cell.angle_beta   90.00
_cell.angle_gamma   90.00
#
_symmetry.space_group_name_H-M   'P 1'
#
loop_
_entity.id
_entity.type
_entity.pdbx_description
1 polymer ?
#
loop_
_entity_poly.entity_id
_entity_poly.type
_entity_poly.pdbx_seq_one_letter_code
_entity_poly.pdbx_strand_id
1 'polypeptide(L)'
;MKFNDWLEKYISKNKIDKLEVLKITKDSNDYYFTVEQVMEFLKIIEPQEQQEIKKLLEELDEDKEEIKDYLTCLAVGCINAIENVAEDSEEAM
;
A
#
# COMPACT_ATOMS: atom_id res chain seq x y z
N MET A 1 -3.83 -3.79 -19.97
CA MET A 1 -4.33 -2.74 -19.06
C MET A 1 -3.17 -2.32 -18.17
N LYS A 2 -2.93 -1.02 -17.95
CA LYS A 2 -1.83 -0.57 -17.05
C LYS A 2 -2.17 -0.93 -15.60
N PHE A 3 -1.16 -1.16 -14.77
CA PHE A 3 -1.35 -1.50 -13.35
C PHE A 3 -2.18 -0.44 -12.63
N ASN A 4 -1.86 0.85 -12.82
CA ASN A 4 -2.57 1.96 -12.18
C ASN A 4 -4.07 1.93 -12.50
N ASP A 5 -4.43 1.80 -13.78
CA ASP A 5 -5.83 1.70 -14.19
C ASP A 5 -6.50 0.45 -13.57
N TRP A 6 -5.76 -0.66 -13.49
CA TRP A 6 -6.26 -1.92 -12.97
C TRP A 6 -6.55 -1.83 -11.47
N LEU A 7 -5.63 -1.24 -10.71
CA LEU A 7 -5.77 -1.01 -9.28
C LEU A 7 -6.98 -0.11 -8.98
N GLU A 8 -7.16 0.95 -9.75
CA GLU A 8 -8.34 1.84 -9.66
C GLU A 8 -9.66 1.07 -9.86
N LYS A 9 -9.72 0.19 -10.87
CA LYS A 9 -10.90 -0.64 -11.11
C LYS A 9 -11.08 -1.70 -10.04
N TYR A 10 -10.01 -2.30 -9.53
CA TYR A 10 -10.06 -3.34 -8.51
C TYR A 10 -10.64 -2.80 -7.20
N ILE A 11 -10.12 -1.67 -6.70
CA ILE A 11 -10.62 -0.98 -5.50
C ILE A 11 -12.10 -0.60 -5.66
N SER A 12 -12.47 -0.06 -6.83
CA SER A 12 -13.86 0.31 -7.12
C SER A 12 -14.79 -0.91 -7.17
N LYS A 13 -14.36 -2.01 -7.80
CA LYS A 13 -15.12 -3.27 -7.89
C LYS A 13 -15.40 -3.84 -6.50
N ASN A 14 -14.37 -3.86 -5.65
CA ASN A 14 -14.45 -4.37 -4.28
C ASN A 14 -15.08 -3.36 -3.30
N LYS A 15 -15.51 -2.18 -3.78
CA LYS A 15 -16.18 -1.13 -2.98
C LYS A 15 -15.37 -0.80 -1.71
N ILE A 16 -14.06 -0.67 -1.87
CA ILE A 16 -13.15 -0.25 -0.81
C ILE A 16 -13.16 1.28 -0.77
N ASP A 17 -13.36 1.85 0.42
CA ASP A 17 -13.34 3.30 0.60
C ASP A 17 -11.88 3.79 0.59
N LYS A 18 -11.57 4.66 -0.36
CA LYS A 18 -10.24 5.22 -0.53
C LYS A 18 -9.82 6.14 0.61
N LEU A 19 -10.80 6.76 1.28
CA LEU A 19 -10.57 7.65 2.41
C LEU A 19 -10.53 6.90 3.75
N GLU A 20 -10.77 5.59 3.74
CA GLU A 20 -10.62 4.75 4.93
C GLU A 20 -9.16 4.80 5.41
N VAL A 21 -9.00 5.08 6.71
CA VAL A 21 -7.69 5.20 7.35
C VAL A 21 -7.28 3.84 7.91
N LEU A 22 -6.17 3.32 7.43
CA LEU A 22 -5.48 2.15 7.93
C LEU A 22 -4.52 2.57 9.03
N LYS A 23 -4.72 2.02 10.23
CA LYS A 23 -3.79 2.17 11.35
C LYS A 23 -2.75 1.05 11.28
N ILE A 24 -1.48 1.43 11.29
CA ILE A 24 -0.34 0.51 11.19
C ILE A 24 0.57 0.74 12.38
N THR A 25 0.74 -0.27 13.22
CA THR A 25 1.64 -0.18 14.37
C THR A 25 2.97 -0.86 14.03
N LYS A 26 4.06 -0.10 14.04
CA LYS A 26 5.42 -0.56 13.78
C LYS A 26 6.38 0.04 14.80
N ASP A 27 7.23 -0.78 15.42
CA ASP A 27 8.25 -0.34 16.37
C ASP A 27 7.74 0.58 17.50
N SER A 28 6.52 0.30 17.98
CA SER A 28 5.77 1.09 18.99
C SER A 28 5.26 2.47 18.51
N ASN A 29 5.44 2.80 17.24
CA ASN A 29 4.86 3.97 16.60
C ASN A 29 3.60 3.58 15.82
N ASP A 30 2.59 4.45 15.90
CA ASP A 30 1.36 4.33 15.13
C ASP A 30 1.43 5.23 13.90
N TYR A 31 1.34 4.61 12.72
CA TYR A 31 1.25 5.27 11.44
C TYR A 31 -0.19 5.19 10.91
N TYR A 32 -0.61 6.23 10.19
CA TYR A 32 -1.95 6.34 9.66
C TYR A 32 -1.88 6.69 8.19
N PHE A 33 -2.36 5.78 7.34
CA PHE A 33 -2.43 5.98 5.90
C PHE A 33 -3.85 5.77 5.41
N THR A 34 -4.31 6.64 4.54
CA THR A 34 -5.51 6.34 3.75
C THR A 34 -5.22 5.26 2.73
N VAL A 35 -6.24 4.47 2.37
CA VAL A 35 -6.13 3.52 1.25
C VAL A 35 -5.63 4.21 -0.02
N GLU A 36 -6.06 5.45 -0.28
CA GLU A 36 -5.58 6.25 -1.41
C GLU A 36 -4.07 6.47 -1.37
N GLN A 37 -3.50 6.85 -0.23
CA GLN A 37 -2.06 7.04 -0.08
C GLN A 37 -1.30 5.74 -0.34
N VAL A 38 -1.80 4.61 0.18
CA VAL A 38 -1.20 3.30 -0.11
C VAL A 38 -1.23 3.02 -1.61
N MET A 39 -2.35 3.27 -2.29
CA MET A 39 -2.44 3.10 -3.75
C MET A 39 -1.46 4.00 -4.51
N GLU A 40 -1.24 5.23 -4.07
CA GLU A 40 -0.26 6.14 -4.69
C GLU A 40 1.16 5.59 -4.61
N PHE A 41 1.55 5.01 -3.47
CA PHE A 41 2.84 4.31 -3.35
C PHE A 41 2.93 3.14 -4.32
N LEU A 42 1.89 2.29 -4.40
CA LEU A 42 1.89 1.14 -5.30
C LEU A 42 2.01 1.51 -6.77
N LYS A 43 1.60 2.72 -7.17
CA LYS A 43 1.70 3.20 -8.55
C LYS A 43 3.13 3.60 -8.96
N ILE A 44 4.03 3.82 -8.00
CA ILE A 44 5.39 4.30 -8.25
C ILE A 44 6.48 3.25 -8.02
N ILE A 45 6.16 2.10 -7.42
CA ILE A 45 7.11 0.98 -7.25
C ILE A 45 7.48 0.33 -8.60
N GLU A 46 8.47 -0.56 -8.58
CA GLU A 46 8.99 -1.15 -9.82
C GLU A 46 7.93 -2.00 -10.56
N PRO A 47 7.93 -2.02 -11.90
CA PRO A 47 6.94 -2.76 -12.67
C PRO A 47 6.87 -4.26 -12.34
N GLN A 48 7.98 -4.87 -11.91
CA GLN A 48 8.00 -6.27 -11.49
C GLN A 48 7.21 -6.48 -10.20
N GLU A 49 7.43 -5.64 -9.19
CA GLU A 49 6.70 -5.68 -7.92
C GLU A 49 5.20 -5.42 -8.14
N GLN A 50 4.85 -4.49 -9.03
CA GLN A 50 3.47 -4.25 -9.42
C GLN A 50 2.78 -5.52 -9.97
N GLN A 51 3.48 -6.35 -10.75
CA GLN A 51 2.91 -7.59 -11.26
C GLN A 51 2.69 -8.63 -10.15
N GLU A 52 3.59 -8.71 -9.17
CA GLU A 52 3.47 -9.64 -8.05
C GLU A 52 2.32 -9.26 -7.12
N ILE A 53 2.24 -7.98 -6.75
CA ILE A 53 1.14 -7.42 -5.95
C ILE A 53 -0.20 -7.62 -6.66
N LYS A 54 -0.23 -7.37 -7.97
CA LYS A 54 -1.43 -7.62 -8.76
C LYS A 54 -1.90 -9.08 -8.66
N LYS A 55 -1.00 -10.05 -8.84
CA LYS A 55 -1.35 -11.48 -8.76
C LYS A 55 -1.91 -11.83 -7.39
N LEU A 56 -1.25 -11.38 -6.33
CA LEU A 56 -1.69 -11.66 -4.96
C LEU A 56 -3.07 -11.06 -4.68
N LEU A 57 -3.32 -9.81 -5.08
CA LEU A 57 -4.65 -9.19 -4.98
C LEU A 57 -5.73 -9.91 -5.81
N GLU A 58 -5.38 -10.48 -6.96
CA GLU A 58 -6.29 -11.28 -7.78
C GLU A 58 -6.57 -12.68 -7.17
N GLU A 59 -5.68 -13.18 -6.30
CA GLU A 59 -5.81 -14.45 -5.60
C GLU A 59 -6.59 -14.36 -4.27
N LEU A 60 -6.70 -13.17 -3.68
CA LEU A 60 -7.55 -12.96 -2.51
C LEU A 60 -9.02 -13.19 -2.90
N ASP A 61 -9.75 -13.90 -2.04
CA ASP A 61 -11.21 -13.91 -2.14
C ASP A 61 -11.67 -12.45 -2.10
N GLU A 62 -12.68 -12.05 -2.88
CA GLU A 62 -13.16 -10.65 -3.00
C GLU A 62 -13.76 -10.09 -1.67
N ASP A 63 -13.35 -10.64 -0.53
CA ASP A 63 -13.55 -10.15 0.81
C ASP A 63 -12.77 -8.86 1.05
N LYS A 64 -13.48 -7.85 1.55
CA LYS A 64 -12.90 -6.51 1.72
C LYS A 64 -11.91 -6.44 2.88
N GLU A 65 -12.07 -7.26 3.91
CA GLU A 65 -11.18 -7.26 5.07
C GLU A 65 -9.83 -7.86 4.67
N GLU A 66 -9.81 -8.98 3.94
CA GLU A 66 -8.57 -9.59 3.45
C GLU A 66 -7.78 -8.65 2.54
N ILE A 67 -8.46 -7.93 1.65
CA ILE A 67 -7.82 -6.93 0.78
C ILE A 67 -7.22 -5.78 1.60
N LYS A 68 -7.94 -5.30 2.62
CA LYS A 68 -7.44 -4.20 3.48
C LYS A 68 -6.28 -4.65 4.36
N ASP A 69 -6.30 -5.87 4.86
CA ASP A 69 -5.18 -6.44 5.61
C ASP A 69 -3.94 -6.55 4.73
N TYR A 70 -4.12 -6.97 3.48
CA TYR A 70 -3.02 -7.00 2.52
C TYR A 70 -2.49 -5.60 2.18
N LEU A 71 -3.36 -4.62 1.95
CA LEU A 71 -2.95 -3.21 1.74
C LEU A 71 -2.20 -2.65 2.97
N THR A 72 -2.63 -3.03 4.18
CA THR A 72 -1.94 -2.66 5.43
C THR A 72 -0.54 -3.26 5.48
N CYS A 73 -0.37 -4.53 5.08
CA CYS A 73 0.94 -5.16 4.97
C CYS A 73 1.86 -4.43 3.97
N LEU A 74 1.33 -4.05 2.80
CA LEU A 74 2.09 -3.30 1.80
C LEU A 74 2.53 -1.92 2.31
N ALA A 75 1.67 -1.27 3.09
CA ALA A 75 1.97 0.04 3.66
C ALA A 75 3.08 0.00 4.73
N VAL A 76 3.36 -1.15 5.35
CA VAL A 76 4.58 -1.34 6.18
C VAL A 76 5.84 -1.16 5.34
N GLY A 77 5.83 -1.64 4.09
CA GLY A 77 6.91 -1.40 3.14
C GLY A 77 7.11 0.10 2.85
N CYS A 78 6.02 0.85 2.74
CA CYS A 78 6.06 2.31 2.59
C CYS A 78 6.69 3.00 3.81
N ILE A 79 6.36 2.56 5.03
CA ILE A 79 6.95 3.11 6.26
C ILE A 79 8.46 2.90 6.28
N ASN A 80 8.93 1.68 5.99
CA ASN A 80 10.38 1.39 5.93
C ASN A 80 11.10 2.29 4.91
N ALA A 81 10.50 2.52 3.75
CA ALA A 81 11.08 3.41 2.74
C ALA A 81 11.16 4.87 3.21
N ILE A 82 10.14 5.36 3.93
CA ILE A 82 10.11 6.70 4.51
C ILE A 82 11.15 6.84 5.64
N GLU A 83 11.22 5.87 6.54
CA GLU A 83 12.17 5.86 7.66
C GLU A 83 13.62 5.84 7.18
N ASN A 84 13.95 4.98 6.20
CA ASN A 84 15.30 4.93 5.62
C ASN A 84 15.72 6.27 4.98
N VAL A 85 14.79 6.99 4.33
CA VAL A 85 15.07 8.31 3.76
C VAL A 85 15.28 9.37 4.84
N ALA A 86 14.63 9.23 6.00
CA ALA A 86 14.82 10.14 7.12
C ALA A 86 16.19 9.95 7.79
N GLU A 87 16.63 8.70 7.99
CA GLU A 87 17.94 8.36 8.56
C GLU A 87 19.11 8.85 7.69
N ASP A 88 19.03 8.66 6.36
CA ASP A 88 20.05 9.17 5.41
C ASP A 88 20.16 10.72 5.43
N SER A 89 19.13 11.43 5.90
CA SER A 89 19.15 12.89 6.01
C SER A 89 19.75 13.40 7.32
N GLU A 90 19.72 12.60 8.40
CA GLU A 90 20.31 12.95 9.70
C GLU A 90 21.82 12.69 9.75
N GLU A 91 22.35 11.71 9.01
CA GLU A 91 23.81 11.47 8.94
C GLU A 91 24.59 12.50 8.10
N ALA A 92 23.89 13.42 7.42
CA ALA A 92 24.49 14.48 6.60
C ALA A 92 24.69 15.83 7.33
N MET A 93 24.44 15.91 8.65
CA MET A 93 24.66 17.08 9.51
C MET A 93 25.79 16.87 10.53
#